data_AF-E9KZI3-F1
#
_entry.id   AF-E9KZI3-F1
#
_cell.length_a   1.000
_cell.length_b   1.000
_cell.length_c   1.000
_cell.angle_alpha   90.00
_cell.angle_beta   90.00
_cell.angle_gamma   90.00
#
_symmetry.space_group_name_H-M   'P 1'
#
loop_
_entity.id
_entity.type
_entity.pdbx_description
1 polymer ?
#
loop_
_entity_poly.entity_id
_entity_poly.type
_entity_poly.pdbx_seq_one_letter_code
_entity_poly.pdbx_strand_id
1 'polypeptide(L)'
;GMGNLGGGVTQLIMGSALFPLFKVIYGGDAEKAWRTVSVVPAVVAFGSGVMIYKISDDSPKGNYKELQKHGMMAEVSAAASFRQGALNLNTWFMFIQYACCFGVELTMNNAAALYFKDEFGQSTESAAAIASIFGFMNLFARGLGGWLSDWFNKKMGMRGRICT
;
A
#
# COMPACT_ATOMS: atom_id res chain seq x y z
N GLY A 1 -2.14 4.70 3.28
CA GLY A 1 -3.48 4.25 3.72
C GLY A 1 -4.03 3.25 2.73
N MET A 2 -4.41 3.74 1.56
CA MET A 2 -5.00 2.97 0.46
C MET A 2 -4.24 1.69 0.05
N GLY A 3 -2.90 1.69 0.06
CA GLY A 3 -2.12 0.47 -0.26
C GLY A 3 -2.36 -0.70 0.72
N ASN A 4 -2.39 -0.43 2.02
CA ASN A 4 -2.58 -1.47 3.05
C ASN A 4 -4.04 -1.93 3.11
N LEU A 5 -4.98 -1.01 2.86
CA LEU A 5 -6.37 -1.34 2.61
C LEU A 5 -6.50 -2.29 1.41
N GLY A 6 -5.85 -1.95 0.29
CA GLY A 6 -5.84 -2.77 -0.91
C GLY A 6 -5.30 -4.18 -0.66
N GLY A 7 -4.23 -4.30 0.14
CA GLY A 7 -3.71 -5.59 0.61
C GLY A 7 -4.73 -6.40 1.41
N GLY A 8 -5.40 -5.78 2.39
CA GLY A 8 -6.45 -6.44 3.19
C GLY A 8 -7.67 -6.84 2.37
N VAL A 9 -8.14 -5.97 1.47
CA VAL A 9 -9.23 -6.27 0.52
C VAL A 9 -8.84 -7.41 -0.41
N THR A 10 -7.60 -7.43 -0.89
CA THR A 10 -7.10 -8.51 -1.76
C THR A 10 -7.04 -9.83 -1.01
N GLN A 11 -6.53 -9.85 0.23
CA GLN A 11 -6.54 -11.06 1.07
C GLN A 11 -7.96 -11.59 1.31
N LEU A 12 -8.91 -10.69 1.60
CA LEU A 12 -10.31 -11.07 1.79
C LEU A 12 -10.89 -11.63 0.50
N ILE A 13 -10.86 -10.89 -0.62
CA ILE A 13 -11.45 -11.33 -1.90
C ILE A 13 -10.80 -12.61 -2.41
N MET A 14 -9.47 -12.72 -2.35
CA MET A 14 -8.76 -13.91 -2.82
C MET A 14 -9.05 -15.13 -1.93
N GLY A 15 -9.02 -14.96 -0.61
CA GLY A 15 -9.20 -16.05 0.34
C GLY A 15 -10.65 -16.51 0.50
N SER A 16 -11.62 -15.58 0.58
CA SER A 16 -13.01 -15.91 0.91
C SER A 16 -13.94 -16.06 -0.30
N ALA A 17 -13.59 -15.47 -1.46
CA ALA A 17 -14.46 -15.52 -2.64
C ALA A 17 -13.81 -16.27 -3.81
N LEU A 18 -12.63 -15.84 -4.27
CA LEU A 18 -12.03 -16.37 -5.50
C LEU A 18 -11.49 -17.79 -5.32
N PHE A 19 -10.74 -18.07 -4.25
CA PHE A 19 -10.17 -19.40 -4.03
C PHE A 19 -11.23 -20.50 -3.88
N PRO A 20 -12.30 -20.34 -3.07
CA PRO A 20 -13.38 -21.31 -3.00
C PRO A 20 -14.10 -21.50 -4.35
N LEU A 21 -14.35 -20.41 -5.08
CA LEU A 21 -14.98 -20.45 -6.41
C LEU A 21 -14.17 -21.30 -7.39
N PHE A 22 -12.87 -21.04 -7.52
CA PHE A 22 -12.01 -21.82 -8.42
C PHE A 22 -11.81 -23.26 -7.93
N LYS A 23 -11.83 -23.51 -6.62
CA LYS A 23 -11.79 -24.87 -6.08
C LYS A 23 -13.03 -25.68 -6.47
N VAL A 24 -14.22 -25.07 -6.51
CA VAL A 24 -15.44 -25.71 -7.01
C VAL A 24 -15.36 -25.96 -8.52
N ILE A 25 -14.86 -24.98 -9.29
CA ILE A 25 -14.72 -25.10 -10.76
C ILE A 25 -13.76 -26.23 -11.16
N TYR A 26 -12.67 -26.43 -10.41
CA TYR A 26 -11.68 -27.49 -10.68
C TYR A 26 -11.92 -28.79 -9.91
N GLY A 27 -13.11 -29.00 -9.34
CA GLY A 27 -13.47 -30.27 -8.68
C GLY A 27 -12.67 -30.60 -7.41
N GLY A 28 -12.23 -29.57 -6.68
CA GLY A 28 -11.48 -29.72 -5.43
C GLY A 28 -9.96 -29.57 -5.55
N ASP A 29 -9.42 -29.43 -6.77
CA ASP A 29 -8.00 -29.26 -7.02
C ASP A 29 -7.50 -27.89 -6.52
N ALA A 30 -6.89 -27.90 -5.34
CA ALA A 30 -6.36 -26.71 -4.71
C ALA A 30 -5.18 -26.11 -5.48
N GLU A 31 -4.38 -26.94 -6.18
CA GLU A 31 -3.18 -26.49 -6.87
C GLU A 31 -3.52 -25.67 -8.11
N LYS A 32 -4.51 -26.10 -8.88
CA LYS A 32 -5.03 -25.30 -10.00
C LYS A 32 -5.75 -24.04 -9.50
N ALA A 33 -6.51 -24.14 -8.42
CA ALA A 33 -7.28 -23.02 -7.90
C ALA A 33 -6.39 -21.81 -7.50
N TRP A 34 -5.32 -22.00 -6.72
CA TRP A 34 -4.49 -20.86 -6.28
C TRP A 34 -3.71 -20.21 -7.44
N ARG A 35 -3.26 -21.01 -8.42
CA ARG A 35 -2.58 -20.51 -9.62
C ARG A 35 -3.50 -19.63 -10.45
N THR A 36 -4.74 -20.08 -10.69
CA THR A 36 -5.72 -19.31 -11.48
C THR A 36 -6.21 -18.07 -10.75
N VAL A 37 -6.41 -18.14 -9.43
CA VAL A 37 -6.78 -16.98 -8.60
C VAL A 37 -5.75 -15.84 -8.72
N SER A 38 -4.46 -16.18 -8.83
CA SER A 38 -3.37 -15.21 -8.96
C SER A 38 -3.37 -14.47 -10.30
N VAL A 39 -4.05 -14.98 -11.33
CA VAL A 39 -4.19 -14.31 -12.63
C VAL A 39 -5.12 -13.10 -12.53
N VAL A 40 -6.13 -13.15 -11.66
CA VAL A 40 -7.11 -12.07 -11.47
C VAL A 40 -6.43 -10.74 -11.09
N PRO A 41 -5.62 -10.64 -10.01
CA PRO A 41 -4.93 -9.39 -9.68
C PRO A 41 -3.92 -8.97 -10.76
N ALA A 42 -3.31 -9.91 -11.48
CA ALA A 42 -2.41 -9.58 -12.59
C ALA A 42 -3.13 -8.85 -13.73
N VAL A 43 -4.32 -9.33 -14.12
CA VAL A 43 -5.16 -8.68 -15.14
C VAL A 43 -5.64 -7.31 -14.67
N VAL A 44 -6.07 -7.19 -13.42
CA VAL A 44 -6.51 -5.90 -12.84
C VAL A 44 -5.36 -4.89 -12.80
N ALA A 45 -4.15 -5.32 -12.40
CA ALA A 45 -2.97 -4.46 -12.35
C ALA A 45 -2.50 -4.04 -13.74
N PHE A 46 -2.54 -4.95 -14.72
CA PHE A 46 -2.20 -4.61 -16.10
C PHE A 46 -3.23 -3.64 -16.70
N GLY A 47 -4.52 -3.89 -16.50
CA GLY A 47 -5.59 -3.03 -16.96
C GLY A 47 -5.51 -1.63 -16.34
N SER A 48 -5.25 -1.53 -15.04
CA SER A 48 -5.07 -0.23 -14.37
C SER A 48 -3.82 0.49 -14.88
N GLY A 49 -2.72 -0.23 -15.14
CA GLY A 49 -1.52 0.34 -15.77
C GLY A 49 -1.80 0.94 -17.15
N VAL A 50 -2.54 0.23 -18.00
CA VAL A 50 -2.95 0.74 -19.33
C VAL A 50 -3.88 1.94 -19.20
N MET A 51 -4.80 1.93 -18.23
CA MET A 51 -5.72 3.04 -17.99
C MET A 51 -4.98 4.31 -17.53
N ILE A 52 -4.07 4.18 -16.56
CA ILE A 52 -3.23 5.29 -16.09
C ILE A 52 -2.41 5.85 -17.25
N TYR A 53 -1.78 4.98 -18.05
CA TYR A 53 -0.98 5.42 -19.19
C TYR A 53 -1.77 6.24 -20.23
N LYS A 54 -3.06 5.93 -20.42
CA LYS A 54 -3.90 6.61 -21.42
C LYS A 54 -4.65 7.83 -20.90
N ILE A 55 -4.93 7.90 -19.60
CA ILE A 55 -5.84 8.90 -19.02
C ILE A 55 -5.11 9.88 -18.09
N SER A 56 -3.99 9.47 -17.48
CA SER A 56 -3.34 10.29 -16.46
C SER A 56 -2.27 11.21 -17.06
N ASP A 57 -2.34 12.49 -16.68
CA ASP A 57 -1.29 13.47 -16.91
C ASP A 57 -0.29 13.46 -15.74
N ASP A 58 0.98 13.75 -16.03
CA ASP A 58 2.03 13.74 -15.00
C ASP A 58 1.85 14.81 -13.91
N SER A 59 1.15 15.91 -14.24
CA SER A 59 0.87 17.02 -13.32
C SER A 59 -0.39 17.78 -13.71
N PRO A 60 -0.98 18.60 -12.81
CA PRO A 60 -2.09 19.49 -13.15
C PRO A 60 -1.77 20.52 -14.25
N LYS A 61 -0.49 20.71 -14.56
CA LYS A 61 0.00 21.61 -15.61
C LYS A 61 0.34 20.87 -16.91
N GLY A 62 -0.02 19.59 -17.03
CA GLY A 62 0.32 18.73 -18.16
C GLY A 62 1.61 17.93 -17.94
N ASN A 63 2.11 17.31 -19.01
CA ASN A 63 3.20 16.33 -18.94
C ASN A 63 4.57 16.97 -18.71
N TYR A 64 5.39 16.34 -17.88
CA TYR A 64 6.70 16.89 -17.48
C TYR A 64 7.63 17.08 -18.68
N LYS A 65 7.56 16.17 -19.67
CA LYS A 65 8.35 16.24 -20.90
C LYS A 65 8.05 17.49 -21.74
N GLU A 66 6.80 17.94 -21.73
CA GLU A 66 6.39 19.14 -22.48
C GLU A 66 6.77 20.40 -21.70
N LEU A 67 6.60 20.39 -20.38
CA LEU A 67 6.97 21.49 -19.50
C LEU A 67 8.49 21.76 -19.49
N GLN A 68 9.32 20.71 -19.55
CA GLN A 68 10.77 20.82 -19.71
C GLN A 68 11.16 21.42 -21.06
N LYS A 69 10.50 21.00 -22.16
CA LYS A 69 10.74 21.57 -23.50
C LYS A 69 10.41 23.05 -23.61
N HIS A 70 9.41 23.52 -22.86
CA HIS A 70 9.04 24.94 -22.81
C HIS A 70 9.86 25.76 -21.80
N GLY A 71 10.87 25.16 -21.15
CA GLY A 71 11.71 25.84 -20.15
C GLY A 71 11.00 26.19 -18.84
N MET A 72 9.79 25.65 -18.63
CA MET A 72 8.95 25.93 -17.46
C MET A 72 9.31 25.08 -16.23
N MET A 73 10.28 24.17 -16.36
CA MET A 73 10.76 23.30 -15.30
C MET A 73 12.27 23.06 -15.41
N ALA A 74 13.00 23.18 -14.30
CA ALA A 74 14.41 22.83 -14.24
C ALA A 74 14.60 21.31 -14.32
N GLU A 75 15.57 20.85 -15.12
CA GLU A 75 15.98 19.45 -15.10
C GLU A 75 16.73 19.14 -13.80
N VAL A 76 16.02 18.55 -12.86
CA VAL A 76 16.64 18.04 -11.64
C VAL A 76 17.16 16.64 -11.93
N SER A 77 18.48 16.44 -11.88
CA SER A 77 19.07 15.11 -12.01
C SER A 77 18.64 14.23 -10.83
N ALA A 78 18.00 13.11 -11.13
CA ALA A 78 17.58 12.13 -10.11
C ALA A 78 18.77 11.67 -9.24
N ALA A 79 19.97 11.57 -9.82
CA ALA A 79 21.19 11.22 -9.10
C ALA A 79 21.63 12.33 -8.12
N ALA A 80 21.44 13.60 -8.47
CA ALA A 80 21.74 14.73 -7.60
C ALA A 80 20.76 14.79 -6.42
N SER A 81 19.46 14.62 -6.66
CA SER A 81 18.44 14.54 -5.60
C SER A 81 18.67 13.34 -4.67
N PHE A 82 19.02 12.17 -5.23
CA PHE A 82 19.35 10.99 -4.45
C PHE A 82 20.57 11.22 -3.56
N ARG A 83 21.66 11.77 -4.11
CA ARG A 83 22.87 12.09 -3.34
C ARG A 83 22.57 13.08 -2.23
N GLN A 84 21.80 14.12 -2.51
CA GLN A 84 21.42 15.12 -1.50
C GLN A 84 20.58 14.49 -0.38
N GLY A 85 19.64 13.61 -0.71
CA GLY A 85 18.83 12.88 0.25
C GLY A 85 19.67 11.93 1.12
N ALA A 86 20.57 11.17 0.51
CA ALA A 86 21.42 10.19 1.18
C ALA A 86 22.48 10.81 2.10
N LEU A 87 22.97 12.01 1.77
CA LEU A 87 23.93 12.74 2.62
C LEU A 87 23.27 13.47 3.80
N ASN A 88 21.95 13.56 3.84
CA ASN A 88 21.24 14.24 4.91
C ASN A 88 20.93 13.27 6.07
N LEU A 89 21.49 13.54 7.25
CA LEU A 89 21.25 12.72 8.44
C LEU A 89 19.78 12.66 8.86
N ASN A 90 19.02 13.73 8.66
CA ASN A 90 17.58 13.75 9.00
C ASN A 90 16.79 12.75 8.15
N THR A 91 17.22 12.51 6.91
CA THR A 91 16.63 11.49 6.04
C THR A 91 16.81 10.10 6.64
N TRP A 92 17.98 9.80 7.21
CA TRP A 92 18.25 8.50 7.83
C TRP A 92 17.45 8.25 9.11
N PHE A 93 17.26 9.28 9.95
CA PHE A 93 16.39 9.15 11.12
C PHE A 93 14.95 8.83 10.72
N MET A 94 14.41 9.56 9.73
CA MET A 94 13.06 9.32 9.21
C MET A 94 12.96 7.95 8.52
N PHE A 95 14.01 7.54 7.81
CA PHE A 95 14.09 6.24 7.15
C PHE A 95 14.04 5.09 8.14
N ILE A 96 14.85 5.12 9.20
CA ILE A 96 14.87 4.07 10.23
C ILE A 96 13.53 4.02 10.96
N GLN A 97 12.97 5.17 11.35
CA GLN A 97 11.66 5.23 12.01
C GLN A 97 10.57 4.61 11.12
N TYR A 98 10.55 4.97 9.83
CA TYR A 98 9.60 4.41 8.88
C TYR A 98 9.82 2.90 8.69
N ALA A 99 11.06 2.45 8.54
CA ALA A 99 11.42 1.04 8.38
C ALA A 99 10.99 0.21 9.60
N CYS A 100 11.15 0.72 10.82
CA CYS A 100 10.70 0.06 12.04
C CYS A 100 9.16 -0.03 12.09
N CYS A 101 8.46 1.09 11.89
CA CYS A 101 7.00 1.10 11.94
C CYS A 101 6.38 0.22 10.85
N PHE A 102 6.83 0.40 9.60
CA PHE A 102 6.30 -0.35 8.46
C PHE A 102 6.74 -1.82 8.47
N GLY A 103 7.94 -2.13 8.95
CA GLY A 103 8.43 -3.50 9.06
C GLY A 103 7.64 -4.33 10.06
N VAL A 104 7.31 -3.77 11.23
CA VAL A 104 6.43 -4.41 12.20
C VAL A 104 5.03 -4.60 11.61
N GLU A 105 4.50 -3.58 10.94
CA GLU A 105 3.20 -3.64 10.27
C GLU A 105 3.17 -4.75 9.20
N LEU A 106 4.23 -4.91 8.40
CA LEU A 106 4.34 -5.94 7.37
C LEU A 106 4.41 -7.36 7.98
N THR A 107 5.19 -7.51 9.05
CA THR A 107 5.34 -8.79 9.75
C THR A 107 4.02 -9.21 10.37
N MET A 108 3.30 -8.28 10.99
CA MET A 108 1.97 -8.54 11.57
C MET A 108 0.96 -8.94 10.48
N ASN A 109 0.91 -8.23 9.35
CA ASN A 109 -0.02 -8.57 8.26
C ASN A 109 0.26 -9.95 7.61
N ASN A 110 1.52 -10.40 7.60
CA ASN A 110 1.88 -11.71 7.08
C ASN A 110 1.59 -12.84 8.09
N ALA A 111 1.96 -12.62 9.36
CA ALA A 111 1.83 -13.64 10.40
C ALA A 111 0.41 -13.75 10.99
N ALA A 112 -0.40 -12.68 10.97
CA ALA A 112 -1.70 -12.66 11.64
C ALA A 112 -2.66 -13.76 11.15
N ALA A 113 -2.78 -13.96 9.83
CA ALA A 113 -3.69 -14.96 9.28
C ALA A 113 -3.29 -16.39 9.67
N LEU A 114 -1.98 -16.70 9.66
CA LEU A 114 -1.46 -17.99 10.12
C LEU A 114 -1.64 -18.17 11.63
N TYR A 115 -1.34 -17.14 12.41
CA TYR A 115 -1.47 -17.18 13.86
C TYR A 115 -2.92 -17.43 14.32
N PHE A 116 -3.92 -16.77 13.71
CA PHE A 116 -5.33 -17.02 14.04
C PHE A 116 -5.79 -18.42 13.64
N LYS A 117 -5.22 -19.00 12.58
CA LYS A 117 -5.53 -20.36 12.16
C LYS A 117 -4.91 -21.40 13.10
N ASP A 118 -3.63 -21.25 13.41
CA ASP A 118 -2.84 -22.26 14.11
C ASP A 118 -3.06 -22.23 15.63
N GLU A 119 -3.18 -21.04 16.23
CA GLU A 119 -3.34 -20.88 17.69
C GLU A 119 -4.81 -20.89 18.12
N PHE A 120 -5.69 -20.24 17.35
CA PHE A 120 -7.12 -20.12 17.68
C PHE A 120 -8.02 -21.13 16.94
N GLY A 121 -7.44 -22.02 16.13
CA GLY A 121 -8.17 -23.07 15.41
C GLY A 121 -9.21 -22.54 14.41
N GLN A 122 -9.08 -21.29 13.96
CA GLN A 122 -10.05 -20.65 13.07
C GLN A 122 -9.98 -21.21 11.65
N SER A 123 -11.09 -21.14 10.92
CA SER A 123 -11.10 -21.49 9.50
C SER A 123 -10.23 -20.53 8.71
N THR A 124 -9.74 -20.96 7.55
CA THR A 124 -8.89 -20.10 6.70
C THR A 124 -9.65 -18.84 6.26
N GLU A 125 -10.97 -18.92 6.09
CA GLU A 125 -11.78 -17.74 5.75
C GLU A 125 -11.94 -16.78 6.93
N SER A 126 -12.25 -17.27 8.14
CA SER A 126 -12.45 -16.40 9.31
C SER A 126 -11.14 -15.76 9.77
N ALA A 127 -10.03 -16.51 9.74
CA ALA A 127 -8.69 -15.99 10.03
C ALA A 127 -8.28 -14.88 9.03
N ALA A 128 -8.55 -15.07 7.74
CA ALA A 128 -8.30 -14.05 6.71
C ALA A 128 -9.20 -12.81 6.90
N ALA A 129 -10.46 -13.00 7.28
CA ALA A 129 -11.38 -11.88 7.55
C ALA A 129 -10.89 -11.04 8.74
N ILE A 130 -10.47 -11.68 9.84
CA ILE A 130 -9.93 -10.97 11.02
C ILE A 130 -8.62 -10.25 10.68
N ALA A 131 -7.71 -10.91 9.96
CA ALA A 131 -6.47 -10.28 9.51
C ALA A 131 -6.73 -9.05 8.60
N SER A 132 -7.76 -9.11 7.75
CA SER A 132 -8.13 -8.00 6.88
C SER A 132 -8.55 -6.74 7.66
N ILE A 133 -9.19 -6.89 8.83
CA ILE A 133 -9.61 -5.76 9.68
C ILE A 133 -8.39 -4.93 10.12
N PHE A 134 -7.27 -5.61 10.43
CA PHE A 134 -6.01 -4.93 10.75
C PHE A 134 -5.49 -4.10 9.56
N GLY A 135 -5.58 -4.63 8.34
CA GLY A 135 -5.27 -3.90 7.11
C GLY A 135 -6.19 -2.69 6.89
N PHE A 136 -7.50 -2.85 7.15
CA PHE A 136 -8.51 -1.79 7.04
C PHE A 136 -8.28 -0.63 8.02
N MET A 137 -7.85 -0.91 9.25
CA MET A 137 -7.54 0.12 10.25
C MET A 137 -6.52 1.14 9.71
N ASN A 138 -5.58 0.72 8.87
CA ASN A 138 -4.54 1.59 8.31
C ASN A 138 -5.07 2.65 7.33
N LEU A 139 -6.30 2.51 6.84
CA LEU A 139 -6.97 3.56 6.07
C LEU A 139 -7.33 4.74 7.00
N PHE A 140 -7.98 4.42 8.11
CA PHE A 140 -8.44 5.41 9.08
C PHE A 140 -7.29 5.98 9.90
N ALA A 141 -6.39 5.13 10.41
CA ALA A 141 -5.26 5.57 11.22
C ALA A 141 -4.36 6.58 10.48
N ARG A 142 -4.10 6.36 9.19
CA ARG A 142 -3.29 7.29 8.38
C ARG A 142 -4.05 8.56 8.00
N GLY A 143 -5.36 8.48 7.74
CA GLY A 143 -6.20 9.66 7.51
C GLY A 143 -6.32 10.54 8.76
N LEU A 144 -6.57 9.93 9.91
CA LEU A 144 -6.63 10.60 11.21
C LEU A 144 -5.29 11.20 11.61
N GLY A 145 -4.18 10.49 11.40
CA GLY A 145 -2.83 11.02 11.65
C GLY A 145 -2.53 12.27 10.83
N GLY A 146 -2.88 12.26 9.54
CA GLY A 146 -2.74 13.44 8.66
C GLY A 146 -3.60 14.62 9.15
N TRP A 147 -4.87 14.36 9.48
CA TRP A 147 -5.77 15.38 10.01
C TRP A 147 -5.29 15.96 11.34
N LEU A 148 -4.82 15.12 12.27
CA LEU A 148 -4.24 15.57 13.54
C LEU A 148 -3.01 16.45 13.28
N SER A 149 -2.12 16.02 12.39
CA SER A 149 -0.90 16.75 12.04
C SER A 149 -1.20 18.13 11.46
N ASP A 150 -2.18 18.22 10.56
CA ASP A 150 -2.63 19.50 9.98
C ASP A 150 -3.30 20.40 11.02
N TRP A 151 -4.06 19.84 11.96
CA TRP A 151 -4.68 20.58 13.05
C TRP A 151 -3.64 21.16 14.02
N PHE A 152 -2.64 20.36 14.41
CA PHE A 152 -1.52 20.81 15.25
C PHE A 152 -0.63 21.82 14.52
N ASN A 153 -0.43 21.68 13.21
CA ASN A 153 0.28 22.66 12.40
C ASN A 153 -0.45 24.01 12.37
N LYS A 154 -1.78 24.01 12.27
CA LYS A 154 -2.58 25.25 12.33
C LYS A 154 -2.48 25.97 13.67
N LYS A 155 -2.24 25.24 14.77
CA LYS A 155 -2.20 25.78 16.14
C LYS A 155 -0.80 26.15 16.63
N MET A 156 0.24 25.41 16.24
CA MET A 156 1.62 25.57 16.74
C MET A 156 2.68 25.69 15.62
N GLY A 157 2.26 25.84 14.37
CA GLY A 157 3.15 25.90 13.20
C GLY A 157 3.97 24.62 13.01
N MET A 158 5.14 24.74 12.38
CA MET A 158 6.03 23.61 12.05
C MET A 158 6.43 22.76 13.27
N ARG A 159 6.50 23.35 14.47
CA ARG A 159 6.79 22.60 15.71
C ARG A 159 5.64 21.66 16.09
N GLY A 160 4.39 22.05 15.85
CA GLY A 160 3.23 21.19 16.09
C GLY A 160 3.17 20.00 15.16
N ARG A 161 3.62 20.15 13.92
CA ARG A 161 3.66 19.07 12.91
C ARG A 161 4.73 18.02 13.20
N ILE A 162 5.82 18.38 13.90
CA ILE A 162 6.92 17.47 14.25
C ILE A 162 6.61 16.67 15.52
N CYS A 163 5.73 17.18 16.39
CA CYS A 163 5.34 16.52 17.63
C CYS A 163 4.23 15.47 17.48
N THR A 164 3.59 15.39 16.31
CA THR A 164 2.53 14.44 15.96
C THR A 164 3.05 13.39 15.01
#